data_AF-A0A381NWW8-F1
#
_entry.id   AF-A0A381NWW8-F1
#
_cell.length_a   1.000
_cell.length_b   1.000
_cell.length_c   1.000
_cell.angle_alpha   90.00
_cell.angle_beta   90.00
_cell.angle_gamma   90.00
#
_symmetry.space_group_name_H-M   'P 1'
#
loop_
_entity.id
_entity.type
_entity.pdbx_description
1 polymer ?
#
loop_
_entity_poly.entity_id
_entity_poly.type
_entity_poly.pdbx_seq_one_letter_code
_entity_poly.pdbx_strand_id
1 'polypeptide(L)'
;MASNKISVTDLEFDSIKSNLKNYLSAQTQFQDYDFTGSSMDVLLDVLAYNTHYMGYYANMLGNEMFLDTSSLRSSVVSHAKHLNVIPTSVTAPTAYLNMTFTPTGTPTSITIAKDTQFKTIISGITYKFTTTAATTIIPAAGVYSVTNLAIKEGTLLSNAYTVDLADPNQRFLIPNANVDTSTVAVRVQNSANDTAVVTWADGNALDVTTITSTQKVYFLQEVEEQKYEIFFGDGAVGKQLADGNIVYIEYLITGGSTANKASTFTATGTVAGLSSANYTLTTATAATGGAAIESMKSLKNNAPKLYQAQKRSTTKDDYKSLLLGERTDIESITVYGGEEASPPVYGKVYIAIKPTGNTSYSNTTKDAIKTTILKKSNVVTVIPEIVDPIFYYILIDTTVNYDPVALITTEAILKSAIDTSINGYFTSNLQKFDQKFRYSNLTKLIDNTDSAIRNSKTSVKYQMRITPGALGTTATYTMEFNASLTKGTLTTTSFTTSDGNTYSLIDDSAGIVKVVRTTAGVIDSPTVYFTIADGSQNQGTIDYDTGKVVLNNFNPYTISDGTTNIKLTVTPGTNNQDITPLREQILTTDTTDTDAVAITMVSETII
;
A
#
# COMPACT_ATOMS: atom_id res chain seq x y z
N MET A 1 -54.07 -36.42 15.93
CA MET A 1 -53.87 -35.06 15.37
C MET A 1 -52.42 -34.97 14.91
N ALA A 2 -52.16 -35.10 13.61
CA ALA A 2 -50.82 -34.91 13.08
C ALA A 2 -50.44 -33.43 13.24
N SER A 3 -49.25 -33.16 13.74
CA SER A 3 -48.79 -31.81 14.04
C SER A 3 -48.53 -31.04 12.74
N ASN A 4 -49.36 -30.03 12.44
CA ASN A 4 -49.20 -29.06 11.34
C ASN A 4 -48.02 -28.11 11.57
N LYS A 5 -46.83 -28.63 11.90
CA LYS A 5 -45.62 -27.80 12.06
C LYS A 5 -44.98 -27.61 10.70
N ILE A 6 -44.93 -26.36 10.25
CA ILE A 6 -44.15 -25.96 9.08
C ILE A 6 -42.66 -26.19 9.41
N SER A 7 -41.96 -26.96 8.57
CA SER A 7 -40.50 -27.05 8.62
C SER A 7 -39.92 -25.79 8.00
N VAL A 8 -39.22 -24.96 8.79
CA VAL A 8 -38.70 -23.65 8.36
C VAL A 8 -37.18 -23.68 8.13
N THR A 9 -36.55 -24.86 8.20
CA THR A 9 -35.08 -24.99 8.10
C THR A 9 -34.57 -25.10 6.66
N ASP A 10 -35.42 -25.50 5.72
CA ASP A 10 -35.01 -25.79 4.35
C ASP A 10 -35.32 -24.59 3.44
N LEU A 11 -34.28 -23.95 2.90
CA LEU A 11 -34.39 -22.75 2.06
C LEU A 11 -34.29 -23.05 0.56
N GLU A 12 -33.96 -24.28 0.18
CA GLU A 12 -33.89 -24.69 -1.23
C GLU A 12 -35.29 -24.74 -1.86
N PHE A 13 -35.40 -24.31 -3.11
CA PHE A 13 -36.68 -24.20 -3.83
C PHE A 13 -37.50 -25.50 -3.77
N ASP A 14 -36.89 -26.63 -4.13
CA ASP A 14 -37.57 -27.93 -4.15
C ASP A 14 -38.03 -28.37 -2.75
N SER A 15 -37.26 -28.01 -1.72
CA SER A 15 -37.59 -28.33 -0.33
C SER A 15 -38.74 -27.45 0.18
N ILE A 16 -38.77 -26.16 -0.16
CA ILE A 16 -39.88 -25.26 0.13
C ILE A 16 -41.16 -25.75 -0.56
N LYS A 17 -41.08 -26.11 -1.85
CA LYS A 17 -42.21 -26.69 -2.60
C LYS A 17 -42.72 -27.97 -1.95
N SER A 18 -41.82 -28.88 -1.58
CA SER A 18 -42.16 -30.13 -0.90
C SER A 18 -42.83 -29.88 0.45
N ASN A 19 -42.33 -28.93 1.24
CA ASN A 19 -42.92 -28.54 2.52
C ASN A 19 -44.32 -27.92 2.36
N LEU A 20 -44.52 -27.03 1.38
CA LEU A 20 -45.83 -26.47 1.04
C LEU A 20 -46.82 -27.55 0.59
N LYS A 21 -46.36 -28.48 -0.26
CA LYS A 21 -47.15 -29.63 -0.71
C LYS A 21 -47.57 -30.52 0.46
N ASN A 22 -46.64 -30.84 1.37
CA ASN A 22 -46.93 -31.64 2.57
C ASN A 22 -47.90 -30.93 3.52
N TYR A 23 -47.80 -29.61 3.62
CA TYR A 23 -48.73 -28.80 4.41
C TYR A 23 -50.14 -28.82 3.83
N LEU A 24 -50.29 -28.66 2.51
CA LEU A 24 -51.60 -28.67 1.85
C LEU A 24 -52.23 -30.07 1.81
N SER A 25 -51.43 -31.13 1.60
CA SER A 25 -51.96 -32.51 1.59
C SER A 25 -52.45 -33.00 2.95
N ALA A 26 -52.00 -32.37 4.04
CA ALA A 26 -52.48 -32.64 5.40
C ALA A 26 -53.85 -31.97 5.72
N GLN A 27 -54.33 -31.05 4.87
CA GLN A 27 -55.59 -30.35 5.09
C GLN A 27 -56.78 -31.20 4.62
N THR A 28 -57.81 -31.27 5.47
CA THR A 28 -59.02 -32.05 5.18
C THR A 28 -59.82 -31.53 3.99
N GLN A 29 -59.62 -30.25 3.62
CA GLN A 29 -60.32 -29.57 2.52
C GLN A 29 -59.78 -29.92 1.13
N PHE A 30 -58.57 -30.48 1.04
CA PHE A 30 -57.88 -30.73 -0.23
C PHE A 30 -57.43 -32.19 -0.40
N GLN A 31 -58.11 -33.13 0.27
CA GLN A 31 -57.76 -34.56 0.19
C GLN A 31 -57.95 -35.16 -1.22
N ASP A 32 -58.76 -34.52 -2.06
CA ASP A 32 -59.08 -34.91 -3.42
C ASP A 32 -58.15 -34.30 -4.49
N TYR A 33 -57.23 -33.42 -4.10
CA TYR A 33 -56.30 -32.76 -5.02
C TYR A 33 -54.99 -33.54 -5.21
N ASP A 34 -54.61 -33.76 -6.48
CA ASP A 34 -53.28 -34.24 -6.85
C ASP A 34 -52.32 -33.06 -7.10
N PHE A 35 -51.28 -32.97 -6.26
CA PHE A 35 -50.27 -31.92 -6.29
C PHE A 35 -49.02 -32.30 -7.12
N THR A 36 -49.07 -33.31 -7.99
CA THR A 36 -47.92 -33.70 -8.84
C THR A 36 -48.05 -33.37 -10.34
N GLY A 37 -49.26 -33.07 -10.82
CA GLY A 37 -49.51 -32.77 -12.24
C GLY A 37 -50.67 -31.82 -12.51
N SER A 38 -51.13 -31.11 -11.48
CA SER A 38 -52.26 -30.17 -11.56
C SER A 38 -51.79 -28.73 -11.78
N SER A 39 -52.70 -27.84 -12.22
CA SER A 39 -52.47 -26.39 -12.20
C SER A 39 -52.12 -25.86 -10.80
N MET A 40 -52.49 -26.60 -9.75
CA MET A 40 -52.07 -26.33 -8.38
C MET A 40 -50.55 -26.51 -8.17
N ASP A 41 -49.89 -27.39 -8.92
CA ASP A 41 -48.43 -27.55 -8.86
C ASP A 41 -47.69 -26.31 -9.38
N VAL A 42 -48.19 -25.72 -10.47
CA VAL A 42 -47.67 -24.46 -11.02
C VAL A 42 -47.89 -23.30 -10.05
N LEU A 43 -49.02 -23.27 -9.33
CA LEU A 43 -49.26 -22.26 -8.30
C LEU A 43 -48.29 -22.45 -7.11
N LEU A 44 -48.04 -23.70 -6.71
CA LEU A 44 -47.04 -24.02 -5.69
C LEU A 44 -45.63 -23.63 -6.12
N ASP A 45 -45.28 -23.77 -7.41
CA ASP A 45 -44.01 -23.28 -7.95
C ASP A 45 -43.87 -21.77 -7.81
N VAL A 46 -44.91 -21.00 -8.15
CA VAL A 46 -44.87 -19.53 -8.01
C VAL A 46 -44.74 -19.11 -6.55
N LEU A 47 -45.44 -19.78 -5.64
CA LEU A 47 -45.36 -19.51 -4.19
C LEU A 47 -44.00 -19.91 -3.61
N ALA A 48 -43.46 -21.06 -4.00
CA ALA A 48 -42.14 -21.51 -3.59
C ALA A 48 -41.04 -20.58 -4.14
N TYR A 49 -41.18 -20.12 -5.39
CA TYR A 49 -40.28 -19.15 -6.00
C TYR A 49 -40.30 -17.82 -5.24
N ASN A 50 -41.49 -17.26 -4.98
CA ASN A 50 -41.61 -16.03 -4.21
C ASN A 50 -41.02 -16.17 -2.79
N THR A 51 -41.29 -17.30 -2.12
CA THR A 51 -40.77 -17.60 -0.79
C THR A 51 -39.25 -17.74 -0.79
N HIS A 52 -38.68 -18.41 -1.79
CA HIS A 52 -37.23 -18.54 -1.95
C HIS A 52 -36.57 -17.17 -2.17
N TYR A 53 -37.16 -16.32 -3.02
CA TYR A 53 -36.69 -14.94 -3.19
C TYR A 53 -36.75 -14.14 -1.88
N MET A 54 -37.85 -14.22 -1.14
CA MET A 54 -37.98 -13.56 0.17
C MET A 54 -36.96 -14.09 1.18
N GLY A 55 -36.72 -15.41 1.21
CA GLY A 55 -35.71 -16.04 2.06
C GLY A 55 -34.30 -15.57 1.72
N TYR A 56 -33.97 -15.50 0.43
CA TYR A 56 -32.70 -14.94 -0.04
C TYR A 56 -32.55 -13.46 0.35
N TYR A 57 -33.58 -12.64 0.12
CA TYR A 57 -33.55 -11.22 0.52
C TYR A 57 -33.39 -11.05 2.03
N ALA A 58 -34.07 -11.87 2.85
CA ALA A 58 -33.93 -11.82 4.30
C ALA A 58 -32.54 -12.25 4.77
N ASN A 59 -31.94 -13.27 4.15
CA ASN A 59 -30.58 -13.69 4.42
C ASN A 59 -29.57 -12.59 4.03
N MET A 60 -29.73 -12.01 2.84
CA MET A 60 -28.90 -10.91 2.40
C MET A 60 -29.02 -9.70 3.33
N LEU A 61 -30.25 -9.31 3.70
CA LEU A 61 -30.48 -8.26 4.70
C LEU A 61 -29.77 -8.58 6.02
N GLY A 62 -29.93 -9.81 6.54
CA GLY A 62 -29.28 -10.26 7.76
C GLY A 62 -27.76 -10.17 7.70
N ASN A 63 -27.15 -10.53 6.56
CA ASN A 63 -25.72 -10.37 6.35
C ASN A 63 -25.29 -8.90 6.25
N GLU A 64 -26.11 -8.02 5.67
CA GLU A 64 -25.81 -6.58 5.59
C GLU A 64 -25.98 -5.83 6.93
N MET A 65 -26.67 -6.42 7.91
CA MET A 65 -26.87 -5.82 9.24
C MET A 65 -25.62 -5.76 10.11
N PHE A 66 -24.60 -6.59 9.84
CA PHE A 66 -23.36 -6.61 10.62
C PHE A 66 -22.14 -6.22 9.78
N LEU A 67 -21.17 -5.58 10.42
CA LEU A 67 -19.96 -5.07 9.77
C LEU A 67 -19.09 -6.20 9.17
N ASP A 68 -19.00 -7.34 9.84
CA ASP A 68 -18.19 -8.47 9.42
C ASP A 68 -18.82 -9.24 8.24
N THR A 69 -20.13 -9.44 8.25
CA THR A 69 -20.87 -10.18 7.22
C THR A 69 -21.28 -9.35 6.00
N SER A 70 -21.34 -8.02 6.11
CA SER A 70 -21.82 -7.13 5.02
C SER A 70 -20.99 -7.23 3.74
N SER A 71 -21.62 -7.41 2.60
CA SER A 71 -20.95 -7.52 1.30
C SER A 71 -20.92 -6.20 0.52
N LEU A 72 -21.88 -5.31 0.78
CA LEU A 72 -21.99 -4.02 0.11
C LEU A 72 -21.13 -2.96 0.80
N ARG A 73 -20.39 -2.17 0.02
CA ARG A 73 -19.55 -1.08 0.55
C ARG A 73 -20.38 -0.06 1.34
N SER A 74 -21.54 0.35 0.83
CA SER A 74 -22.41 1.33 1.50
C SER A 74 -22.83 0.87 2.90
N SER A 75 -23.12 -0.42 3.09
CA SER A 75 -23.41 -1.00 4.41
C SER A 75 -22.18 -0.96 5.32
N VAL A 76 -21.01 -1.42 4.84
CA VAL A 76 -19.76 -1.41 5.60
C VAL A 76 -19.41 0.01 6.05
N VAL A 77 -19.51 0.98 5.14
CA VAL A 77 -19.25 2.39 5.42
C VAL A 77 -20.26 2.95 6.43
N SER A 78 -21.55 2.63 6.28
CA SER A 78 -22.59 3.05 7.24
C SER A 78 -22.30 2.53 8.66
N HIS A 79 -21.91 1.26 8.80
CA HIS A 79 -21.50 0.68 10.08
C HIS A 79 -20.22 1.31 10.62
N ALA A 80 -19.24 1.60 9.76
CA ALA A 80 -18.00 2.29 10.15
C ALA A 80 -18.29 3.72 10.66
N LYS A 81 -19.29 4.42 10.10
CA LYS A 81 -19.72 5.74 10.61
C LYS A 81 -20.23 5.68 12.04
N HIS A 82 -20.97 4.64 12.42
CA HIS A 82 -21.40 4.46 13.82
C HIS A 82 -20.20 4.35 14.78
N LEU A 83 -19.07 3.83 14.29
CA LEU A 83 -17.80 3.77 15.02
C LEU A 83 -16.98 5.07 14.91
N ASN A 84 -17.51 6.12 14.29
CA ASN A 84 -16.83 7.38 13.99
C ASN A 84 -15.54 7.19 13.17
N VAL A 85 -15.52 6.16 12.30
CA VAL A 85 -14.43 5.88 11.36
C VAL A 85 -14.88 6.26 9.97
N ILE A 86 -14.13 7.14 9.34
CA ILE A 86 -14.39 7.58 7.97
C ILE A 86 -13.39 6.88 7.06
N PRO A 87 -13.86 6.13 6.06
CA PRO A 87 -12.98 5.48 5.11
C PRO A 87 -12.16 6.50 4.33
N THR A 88 -10.95 6.12 3.96
CA THR A 88 -10.11 7.00 3.15
C THR A 88 -10.61 7.04 1.71
N SER A 89 -10.66 8.24 1.13
CA SER A 89 -11.04 8.44 -0.27
C SER A 89 -9.95 8.02 -1.25
N VAL A 90 -10.26 8.10 -2.55
CA VAL A 90 -9.23 8.12 -3.59
C VAL A 90 -8.32 9.33 -3.35
N THR A 91 -7.00 9.18 -3.46
CA THR A 91 -6.06 10.30 -3.33
C THR A 91 -5.38 10.59 -4.65
N ALA A 92 -5.21 11.87 -4.97
CA ALA A 92 -4.57 12.28 -6.21
C ALA A 92 -3.04 12.28 -6.08
N PRO A 93 -2.30 11.70 -7.04
CA PRO A 93 -0.85 11.75 -7.04
C PRO A 93 -0.37 13.20 -7.20
N THR A 94 0.62 13.57 -6.40
CA THR A 94 1.23 14.90 -6.38
C THR A 94 2.63 14.86 -6.98
N ALA A 95 2.93 15.76 -7.91
CA ALA A 95 4.27 16.00 -8.43
C ALA A 95 4.74 17.42 -8.06
N TYR A 96 6.06 17.60 -8.00
CA TYR A 96 6.67 18.89 -7.70
C TYR A 96 7.48 19.38 -8.89
N LEU A 97 7.18 20.60 -9.35
CA LEU A 97 7.83 21.24 -10.49
C LEU A 97 8.72 22.40 -10.05
N ASN A 98 9.85 22.57 -10.72
CA ASN A 98 10.67 23.77 -10.66
C ASN A 98 10.49 24.54 -11.97
N MET A 99 10.09 25.80 -11.87
CA MET A 99 9.87 26.65 -13.04
C MET A 99 10.62 27.97 -12.91
N THR A 100 11.25 28.40 -14.00
CA THR A 100 11.89 29.71 -14.11
C THR A 100 11.23 30.48 -15.25
N PHE A 101 10.81 31.71 -15.00
CA PHE A 101 10.08 32.55 -15.93
C PHE A 101 10.96 33.71 -16.41
N THR A 102 10.82 34.03 -17.69
CA THR A 102 11.42 35.19 -18.36
C THR A 102 10.31 36.08 -18.92
N PRO A 103 9.61 36.86 -18.08
CA PRO A 103 8.53 37.73 -18.54
C PRO A 103 9.04 38.83 -19.48
N THR A 104 8.16 39.32 -20.36
CA THR A 104 8.43 40.53 -21.14
C THR A 104 8.31 41.76 -20.24
N GLY A 105 9.45 42.34 -19.85
CA GLY A 105 9.54 43.48 -18.92
C GLY A 105 9.92 43.08 -17.49
N THR A 106 9.71 43.97 -16.52
CA THR A 106 10.05 43.76 -15.10
C THR A 106 8.83 43.95 -14.19
N PRO A 107 7.82 43.05 -14.26
CA PRO A 107 6.65 43.10 -13.39
C PRO A 107 7.03 42.90 -11.91
N THR A 108 6.32 43.54 -10.99
CA THR A 108 6.62 43.42 -9.54
C THR A 108 6.39 42.01 -8.99
N SER A 109 5.45 41.26 -9.57
CA SER A 109 5.20 39.86 -9.27
C SER A 109 4.52 39.17 -10.45
N ILE A 110 4.64 37.84 -10.51
CA ILE A 110 3.86 37.00 -11.42
C ILE A 110 3.07 35.99 -10.58
N THR A 111 1.85 35.64 -11.00
CA THR A 111 1.01 34.69 -10.23
C THR A 111 0.62 33.52 -11.11
N ILE A 112 1.00 32.32 -10.69
CA ILE A 112 0.45 31.08 -11.24
C ILE A 112 -0.95 30.95 -10.66
N ALA A 113 -1.96 31.06 -11.53
CA ALA A 113 -3.34 30.94 -11.12
C ALA A 113 -3.61 29.52 -10.60
N LYS A 114 -4.59 29.43 -9.70
CA LYS A 114 -5.22 28.14 -9.38
C LYS A 114 -5.86 27.57 -10.64
N ASP A 115 -5.93 26.26 -10.72
CA ASP A 115 -6.41 25.51 -11.89
C ASP A 115 -5.56 25.68 -13.16
N THR A 116 -4.26 25.99 -13.01
CA THR A 116 -3.33 25.96 -14.14
C THR A 116 -3.05 24.52 -14.53
N GLN A 117 -3.36 24.16 -15.79
CA GLN A 117 -3.35 22.78 -16.26
C GLN A 117 -2.02 22.37 -16.91
N PHE A 118 -1.56 21.19 -16.54
CA PHE A 118 -0.41 20.48 -17.10
C PHE A 118 -0.88 19.12 -17.63
N LYS A 119 -0.12 18.56 -18.57
CA LYS A 119 -0.34 17.23 -19.14
C LYS A 119 0.93 16.40 -19.10
N THR A 120 0.76 15.11 -18.90
CA THR A 120 1.81 14.08 -18.96
C THR A 120 1.30 12.90 -19.77
N ILE A 121 2.20 12.12 -20.35
CA ILE A 121 1.87 10.92 -21.11
C ILE A 121 2.56 9.74 -20.46
N ILE A 122 1.78 8.75 -20.04
CA ILE A 122 2.26 7.49 -19.48
C ILE A 122 1.66 6.35 -20.31
N SER A 123 2.52 5.52 -20.89
CA SER A 123 2.10 4.35 -21.69
C SER A 123 1.07 4.69 -22.79
N GLY A 124 1.20 5.86 -23.42
CA GLY A 124 0.29 6.34 -24.47
C GLY A 124 -1.01 7.01 -23.99
N ILE A 125 -1.29 7.02 -22.69
CA ILE A 125 -2.47 7.69 -22.10
C ILE A 125 -2.07 9.07 -21.59
N THR A 126 -2.86 10.08 -21.92
CA THR A 126 -2.65 11.47 -21.46
C THR A 126 -3.37 11.70 -20.14
N TYR A 127 -2.64 12.11 -19.11
CA TYR A 127 -3.17 12.49 -17.80
C TYR A 127 -3.07 14.01 -17.59
N LYS A 128 -4.05 14.57 -16.88
CA LYS A 128 -4.14 16.01 -16.60
C LYS A 128 -3.73 16.27 -15.15
N PHE A 129 -2.91 17.28 -14.94
CA PHE A 129 -2.49 17.75 -13.62
C PHE A 129 -2.89 19.21 -13.47
N THR A 130 -3.28 19.62 -12.27
CA THR A 130 -3.73 20.99 -12.00
C THR A 130 -3.11 21.54 -10.71
N THR A 131 -3.02 22.87 -10.61
CA THR A 131 -2.59 23.56 -9.38
C THR A 131 -3.78 23.75 -8.44
N THR A 132 -3.65 23.29 -7.19
CA THR A 132 -4.72 23.41 -6.17
C THR A 132 -4.78 24.77 -5.50
N ALA A 133 -3.69 25.54 -5.53
CA ALA A 133 -3.58 26.86 -4.96
C ALA A 133 -2.90 27.83 -5.94
N ALA A 134 -3.29 29.10 -5.87
CA ALA A 134 -2.58 30.16 -6.59
C ALA A 134 -1.24 30.44 -5.89
N THR A 135 -0.17 30.58 -6.68
CA THR A 135 1.17 30.84 -6.16
C THR A 135 1.70 32.13 -6.78
N THR A 136 1.92 33.15 -5.94
CA THR A 136 2.52 34.43 -6.36
C THR A 136 4.04 34.38 -6.18
N ILE A 137 4.76 34.73 -7.23
CA ILE A 137 6.22 34.71 -7.31
C ILE A 137 6.71 36.16 -7.37
N ILE A 138 7.62 36.49 -6.46
CA ILE A 138 8.32 37.76 -6.41
C ILE A 138 9.77 37.50 -6.86
N PRO A 139 10.35 38.30 -7.77
CA PRO A 139 11.67 38.04 -8.31
C PRO A 139 12.77 38.18 -7.24
N ALA A 140 13.72 37.26 -7.24
CA ALA A 140 14.94 37.34 -6.45
C ALA A 140 16.13 37.53 -7.39
N ALA A 141 16.92 38.60 -7.20
CA ALA A 141 18.04 38.97 -8.09
C ALA A 141 17.63 39.07 -9.59
N GLY A 142 16.41 39.52 -9.88
CA GLY A 142 15.88 39.66 -11.24
C GLY A 142 15.40 38.36 -11.89
N VAL A 143 15.49 37.22 -11.19
CA VAL A 143 15.01 35.91 -11.67
C VAL A 143 13.66 35.59 -11.02
N TYR A 144 12.65 35.30 -11.84
CA TYR A 144 11.36 34.81 -11.40
C TYR A 144 11.43 33.29 -11.39
N SER A 145 11.49 32.67 -10.22
CA SER A 145 11.53 31.22 -10.11
C SER A 145 10.63 30.72 -8.99
N VAL A 146 10.06 29.54 -9.19
CA VAL A 146 9.36 28.79 -8.16
C VAL A 146 10.01 27.42 -8.06
N THR A 147 10.30 27.01 -6.82
CA THR A 147 10.80 25.68 -6.52
C THR A 147 9.69 24.89 -5.82
N ASN A 148 9.61 23.59 -6.12
CA ASN A 148 8.61 22.69 -5.55
C ASN A 148 7.15 23.17 -5.70
N LEU A 149 6.76 23.67 -6.88
CA LEU A 149 5.36 23.92 -7.20
C LEU A 149 4.60 22.59 -7.22
N ALA A 150 3.66 22.42 -6.28
CA ALA A 150 2.84 21.23 -6.18
C ALA A 150 1.75 21.22 -7.26
N ILE A 151 1.70 20.15 -8.04
CA ILE A 151 0.62 19.85 -8.98
C ILE A 151 -0.01 18.51 -8.62
N LYS A 152 -1.33 18.42 -8.67
CA LYS A 152 -2.09 17.18 -8.41
C LYS A 152 -2.74 16.69 -9.69
N GLU A 153 -2.78 15.38 -9.90
CA GLU A 153 -3.53 14.80 -11.01
C GLU A 153 -5.04 15.02 -10.81
N GLY A 154 -5.75 15.28 -11.90
CA GLY A 154 -7.20 15.39 -11.91
C GLY A 154 -7.71 16.70 -12.48
N THR A 155 -9.03 16.88 -12.35
CA THR A 155 -9.72 18.11 -12.76
C THR A 155 -10.42 18.72 -11.56
N LEU A 156 -10.22 20.02 -11.37
CA LEU A 156 -10.88 20.79 -10.33
C LEU A 156 -12.31 21.12 -10.75
N LEU A 157 -13.27 20.86 -9.87
CA LEU A 157 -14.68 21.14 -10.05
C LEU A 157 -15.19 21.95 -8.85
N SER A 158 -16.28 22.68 -9.08
CA SER A 158 -16.93 23.46 -8.04
C SER A 158 -18.43 23.38 -8.17
N ASN A 159 -19.12 23.16 -7.06
CA ASN A 159 -20.58 23.21 -6.97
C ASN A 159 -21.01 24.25 -5.95
N ALA A 160 -22.19 24.83 -6.17
CA ALA A 160 -22.78 25.77 -5.24
C ALA A 160 -24.16 25.29 -4.78
N TYR A 161 -24.43 25.46 -3.49
CA TYR A 161 -25.74 25.23 -2.89
C TYR A 161 -26.19 26.51 -2.18
N THR A 162 -27.48 26.83 -2.29
CA THR A 162 -28.11 27.87 -1.47
C THR A 162 -28.79 27.22 -0.28
N VAL A 163 -28.46 27.67 0.93
CA VAL A 163 -29.04 27.15 2.17
C VAL A 163 -30.50 27.59 2.27
N ASP A 164 -31.37 26.62 2.50
CA ASP A 164 -32.80 26.82 2.73
C ASP A 164 -33.16 26.12 4.06
N LEU A 165 -33.34 26.91 5.12
CA LEU A 165 -33.70 26.37 6.43
C LEU A 165 -35.16 25.93 6.53
N ALA A 166 -35.99 26.20 5.52
CA ALA A 166 -37.37 25.71 5.47
C ALA A 166 -37.46 24.24 5.04
N ASP A 167 -36.43 23.70 4.36
CA ASP A 167 -36.31 22.29 4.02
C ASP A 167 -35.44 21.53 5.05
N PRO A 168 -36.03 20.80 6.01
CA PRO A 168 -35.26 20.04 6.99
C PRO A 168 -34.49 18.86 6.39
N ASN A 169 -34.78 18.46 5.14
CA ASN A 169 -34.11 17.36 4.44
C ASN A 169 -33.04 17.83 3.46
N GLN A 170 -32.67 19.12 3.48
CA GLN A 170 -31.63 19.63 2.58
C GLN A 170 -30.29 18.95 2.86
N ARG A 171 -29.67 18.42 1.80
CA ARG A 171 -28.37 17.72 1.84
C ARG A 171 -27.36 18.42 0.92
N PHE A 172 -26.14 18.62 1.40
CA PHE A 172 -25.06 19.20 0.60
C PHE A 172 -24.17 18.09 0.03
N LEU A 173 -24.55 17.54 -1.12
CA LEU A 173 -23.90 16.39 -1.74
C LEU A 173 -22.84 16.82 -2.76
N ILE A 174 -21.74 16.07 -2.83
CA ILE A 174 -20.81 16.13 -3.95
C ILE A 174 -21.27 15.10 -4.99
N PRO A 175 -21.68 15.53 -6.21
CA PRO A 175 -22.36 14.66 -7.17
C PRO A 175 -21.42 13.66 -7.88
N ASN A 176 -20.11 13.88 -7.81
CA ASN A 176 -19.11 13.01 -8.43
C ASN A 176 -18.59 11.96 -7.45
N ALA A 177 -18.33 10.76 -7.97
CA ALA A 177 -17.48 9.77 -7.32
C ALA A 177 -15.99 10.09 -7.56
N ASN A 178 -15.08 9.35 -6.91
CA ASN A 178 -13.62 9.48 -7.03
C ASN A 178 -13.07 10.86 -6.66
N VAL A 179 -13.67 11.48 -5.65
CA VAL A 179 -13.24 12.77 -5.10
C VAL A 179 -12.06 12.56 -4.15
N ASP A 180 -11.01 13.37 -4.30
CA ASP A 180 -9.93 13.47 -3.31
C ASP A 180 -10.37 14.39 -2.17
N THR A 181 -10.76 13.80 -1.03
CA THR A 181 -11.29 14.56 0.12
C THR A 181 -10.25 15.51 0.72
N SER A 182 -8.96 15.23 0.56
CA SER A 182 -7.88 16.12 1.01
C SER A 182 -7.81 17.46 0.25
N THR A 183 -8.49 17.54 -0.90
CA THR A 183 -8.55 18.76 -1.74
C THR A 183 -9.84 19.54 -1.57
N VAL A 184 -10.80 19.02 -0.79
CA VAL A 184 -12.10 19.66 -0.61
C VAL A 184 -11.92 20.98 0.12
N ALA A 185 -12.38 22.06 -0.52
CA ALA A 185 -12.37 23.39 0.04
C ALA A 185 -13.80 23.93 0.06
N VAL A 186 -14.33 24.15 1.26
CA VAL A 186 -15.66 24.71 1.46
C VAL A 186 -15.55 26.19 1.75
N ARG A 187 -16.30 26.99 1.00
CA ARG A 187 -16.34 28.43 1.14
C ARG A 187 -17.79 28.89 1.22
N VAL A 188 -18.11 29.76 2.17
CA VAL A 188 -19.47 30.23 2.39
C VAL A 188 -19.54 31.75 2.22
N GLN A 189 -20.52 32.18 1.45
CA GLN A 189 -20.91 33.57 1.26
C GLN A 189 -22.20 33.83 2.04
N ASN A 190 -22.28 34.98 2.72
CA ASN A 190 -23.41 35.25 3.61
C ASN A 190 -24.74 35.41 2.87
N SER A 191 -24.73 35.98 1.65
CA SER A 191 -25.93 36.13 0.82
C SER A 191 -25.55 36.43 -0.63
N ALA A 192 -26.50 36.29 -1.55
CA ALA A 192 -26.31 36.66 -2.96
C ALA A 192 -25.90 38.13 -3.20
N ASN A 193 -26.19 39.03 -2.25
CA ASN A 193 -25.85 40.45 -2.34
C ASN A 193 -24.47 40.80 -1.72
N ASP A 194 -23.87 39.85 -0.98
CA ASP A 194 -22.56 40.02 -0.34
C ASP A 194 -21.47 39.39 -1.22
N THR A 195 -20.33 40.04 -1.41
CA THR A 195 -19.19 39.49 -2.16
C THR A 195 -18.14 38.83 -1.26
N ALA A 196 -18.27 38.96 0.06
CA ALA A 196 -17.34 38.36 1.01
C ALA A 196 -17.56 36.85 1.12
N VAL A 197 -16.55 36.09 0.73
CA VAL A 197 -16.53 34.63 0.84
C VAL A 197 -15.51 34.21 1.90
N VAL A 198 -15.94 33.39 2.86
CA VAL A 198 -15.07 32.89 3.93
C VAL A 198 -14.83 31.40 3.75
N THR A 199 -13.58 30.97 3.88
CA THR A 199 -13.21 29.54 3.86
C THR A 199 -13.45 28.91 5.23
N TRP A 200 -14.05 27.72 5.23
CA TRP A 200 -14.33 26.93 6.42
C TRP A 200 -13.29 25.83 6.57
N ALA A 201 -12.96 25.47 7.80
CA ALA A 201 -11.98 24.42 8.09
C ALA A 201 -12.65 23.03 8.17
N ASP A 202 -11.91 21.99 7.85
CA ASP A 202 -12.35 20.61 8.02
C ASP A 202 -12.36 20.23 9.51
N GLY A 203 -13.56 19.96 10.03
CA GLY A 203 -13.82 19.55 11.40
C GLY A 203 -13.45 18.09 11.68
N ASN A 204 -13.37 17.23 10.66
CA ASN A 204 -12.97 15.83 10.83
C ASN A 204 -11.49 15.71 11.23
N ALA A 205 -10.66 16.67 10.81
CA ALA A 205 -9.25 16.79 11.17
C ALA A 205 -9.00 17.39 12.57
N LEU A 206 -10.05 17.86 13.25
CA LEU A 206 -10.00 18.45 14.58
C LEU A 206 -10.60 17.51 15.63
N ASP A 207 -10.20 17.68 16.88
CA ASP A 207 -10.88 17.02 18.00
C ASP A 207 -12.18 17.76 18.26
N VAL A 208 -13.31 17.04 18.18
CA VAL A 208 -14.66 17.57 18.40
C VAL A 208 -14.78 18.31 19.73
N THR A 209 -14.04 17.90 20.76
CA THR A 209 -14.07 18.53 22.09
C THR A 209 -13.42 19.91 22.13
N THR A 210 -12.62 20.24 21.12
CA THR A 210 -11.93 21.54 21.02
C THR A 210 -12.70 22.55 20.17
N ILE A 211 -13.76 22.10 19.49
CA ILE A 211 -14.52 22.92 18.55
C ILE A 211 -15.53 23.77 19.31
N THR A 212 -15.48 25.09 19.13
CA THR A 212 -16.44 26.02 19.73
C THR A 212 -17.55 26.42 18.77
N SER A 213 -18.67 26.93 19.31
CA SER A 213 -19.85 27.38 18.54
C SER A 213 -19.59 28.50 17.52
N THR A 214 -18.49 29.26 17.68
CA THR A 214 -18.14 30.37 16.79
C THR A 214 -17.19 29.96 15.66
N GLN A 215 -16.58 28.79 15.77
CA GLN A 215 -15.62 28.31 14.78
C GLN A 215 -16.32 27.85 13.50
N LYS A 216 -15.80 28.30 12.36
CA LYS A 216 -16.32 27.98 11.02
C LYS A 216 -15.74 26.66 10.55
N VAL A 217 -16.41 25.56 10.91
CA VAL A 217 -16.00 24.20 10.57
C VAL A 217 -17.10 23.47 9.81
N TYR A 218 -16.72 22.66 8.85
CA TYR A 218 -17.60 21.74 8.15
C TYR A 218 -17.15 20.31 8.44
N PHE A 219 -18.02 19.35 8.23
CA PHE A 219 -17.70 17.94 8.36
C PHE A 219 -18.07 17.21 7.08
N LEU A 220 -17.33 16.15 6.78
CA LEU A 220 -17.45 15.34 5.58
C LEU A 220 -17.76 13.89 5.95
N GLN A 221 -18.63 13.26 5.17
CA GLN A 221 -18.93 11.82 5.29
C GLN A 221 -19.12 11.17 3.91
N GLU A 222 -18.66 9.93 3.74
CA GLU A 222 -18.97 9.11 2.55
C GLU A 222 -20.42 8.64 2.62
N VAL A 223 -21.20 8.75 1.55
CA VAL A 223 -22.61 8.31 1.47
C VAL A 223 -22.75 7.22 0.40
N GLU A 224 -23.96 6.99 -0.10
CA GLU A 224 -24.19 5.99 -1.14
C GLU A 224 -23.38 6.29 -2.40
N GLU A 225 -23.05 5.23 -3.16
CA GLU A 225 -22.35 5.34 -4.46
C GLU A 225 -20.97 6.03 -4.40
N GLN A 226 -20.26 5.97 -3.26
CA GLN A 226 -18.93 6.59 -3.06
C GLN A 226 -18.93 8.12 -3.24
N LYS A 227 -20.10 8.75 -3.06
CA LYS A 227 -20.24 10.19 -3.00
C LYS A 227 -19.95 10.68 -1.59
N TYR A 228 -19.78 11.99 -1.43
CA TYR A 228 -19.56 12.61 -0.13
C TYR A 228 -20.62 13.64 0.16
N GLU A 229 -21.00 13.75 1.42
CA GLU A 229 -21.92 14.75 1.94
C GLU A 229 -21.20 15.63 2.93
N ILE A 230 -21.45 16.93 2.84
CA ILE A 230 -20.94 17.93 3.76
C ILE A 230 -22.07 18.33 4.71
N PHE A 231 -21.75 18.42 5.99
CA PHE A 231 -22.63 18.96 7.02
C PHE A 231 -21.89 20.01 7.83
N PHE A 232 -22.66 20.88 8.49
CA PHE A 232 -22.14 22.03 9.22
C PHE A 232 -22.48 21.91 10.70
N GLY A 233 -21.85 22.75 11.52
CA GLY A 233 -22.13 22.80 12.95
C GLY A 233 -23.58 23.16 13.26
N ASP A 234 -24.05 22.77 14.44
CA ASP A 234 -25.40 23.01 14.95
C ASP A 234 -25.49 24.27 15.84
N GLY A 235 -24.39 25.02 15.98
CA GLY A 235 -24.29 26.16 16.88
C GLY A 235 -23.85 25.82 18.30
N ALA A 236 -23.71 24.53 18.65
CA ALA A 236 -22.98 24.08 19.84
C ALA A 236 -21.57 23.65 19.45
N VAL A 237 -21.47 22.75 18.46
CA VAL A 237 -20.20 22.26 17.90
C VAL A 237 -20.04 22.85 16.51
N GLY A 238 -19.31 23.95 16.42
CA GLY A 238 -19.12 24.69 15.17
C GLY A 238 -20.28 25.63 14.85
N LYS A 239 -20.01 26.57 13.93
CA LYS A 239 -20.95 27.61 13.53
C LYS A 239 -22.05 27.03 12.63
N GLN A 240 -23.31 27.31 12.98
CA GLN A 240 -24.47 27.01 12.15
C GLN A 240 -24.58 27.96 10.95
N LEU A 241 -25.05 27.44 9.82
CA LEU A 241 -25.37 28.23 8.64
C LEU A 241 -26.67 29.03 8.83
N ALA A 242 -26.75 30.18 8.18
CA ALA A 242 -27.95 31.00 8.14
C ALA A 242 -28.69 30.80 6.82
N ASP A 243 -30.00 31.04 6.85
CA ASP A 243 -30.85 30.99 5.66
C ASP A 243 -30.33 31.94 4.56
N GLY A 244 -30.34 31.48 3.31
CA GLY A 244 -29.84 32.24 2.17
C GLY A 244 -28.32 32.34 2.05
N ASN A 245 -27.54 31.68 2.90
CA ASN A 245 -26.09 31.51 2.68
C ASN A 245 -25.84 30.72 1.38
N ILE A 246 -24.75 31.02 0.68
CA ILE A 246 -24.33 30.27 -0.52
C ILE A 246 -23.06 29.50 -0.18
N VAL A 247 -23.13 28.18 -0.26
CA VAL A 247 -22.03 27.25 0.01
C VAL A 247 -21.39 26.85 -1.31
N TYR A 248 -20.14 27.25 -1.52
CA TYR A 248 -19.29 26.80 -2.61
C TYR A 248 -18.42 25.64 -2.13
N ILE A 249 -18.56 24.50 -2.79
CA ILE A 249 -17.78 23.29 -2.54
C ILE A 249 -16.89 23.09 -3.75
N GLU A 250 -15.60 23.21 -3.55
CA GLU A 250 -14.60 22.96 -4.57
C GLU A 250 -13.82 21.69 -4.24
N TYR A 251 -13.60 20.84 -5.23
CA TYR A 251 -13.00 19.52 -5.04
C TYR A 251 -12.32 19.05 -6.32
N LEU A 252 -11.40 18.11 -6.19
CA LEU A 252 -10.68 17.52 -7.31
C LEU A 252 -11.10 16.06 -7.52
N ILE A 253 -11.39 15.70 -8.77
CA ILE A 253 -11.62 14.32 -9.19
C ILE A 253 -10.36 13.74 -9.82
N THR A 254 -9.98 12.52 -9.45
CA THR A 254 -8.69 11.90 -9.82
C THR A 254 -8.87 10.45 -10.29
N GLY A 255 -7.92 9.98 -11.12
CA GLY A 255 -7.78 8.58 -11.50
C GLY A 255 -7.02 7.71 -10.47
N GLY A 256 -6.71 8.25 -9.29
CA GLY A 256 -6.05 7.52 -8.19
C GLY A 256 -4.61 7.11 -8.53
N SER A 257 -4.28 5.83 -8.40
CA SER A 257 -2.90 5.33 -8.53
C SER A 257 -2.35 5.29 -9.96
N THR A 258 -3.19 5.56 -10.97
CA THR A 258 -2.85 5.38 -12.40
C THR A 258 -1.79 6.35 -12.91
N ALA A 259 -1.73 7.56 -12.36
CA ALA A 259 -0.75 8.58 -12.75
C ALA A 259 0.48 8.65 -11.84
N ASN A 260 0.68 7.65 -10.97
CA ASN A 260 1.93 7.54 -10.21
C ASN A 260 3.12 7.36 -11.17
N LYS A 261 4.29 7.85 -10.76
CA LYS A 261 5.57 7.86 -11.51
C LYS A 261 5.60 8.77 -12.73
N ALA A 262 4.60 9.64 -12.94
CA ALA A 262 4.67 10.68 -13.96
C ALA A 262 5.86 11.62 -13.71
N SER A 263 6.75 11.75 -14.69
CA SER A 263 8.01 12.50 -14.54
C SER A 263 8.19 13.59 -15.59
N THR A 264 7.42 13.57 -16.67
CA THR A 264 7.49 14.55 -17.76
C THR A 264 6.19 15.33 -17.82
N PHE A 265 6.27 16.66 -17.72
CA PHE A 265 5.10 17.52 -17.72
C PHE A 265 5.25 18.62 -18.76
N THR A 266 4.13 18.96 -19.39
CA THR A 266 4.02 20.11 -20.31
C THR A 266 2.78 20.91 -19.93
N ALA A 267 2.82 22.23 -19.97
CA ALA A 267 1.61 23.01 -19.71
C ALA A 267 0.62 22.88 -20.87
N THR A 268 -0.66 22.82 -20.57
CA THR A 268 -1.73 22.79 -21.60
C THR A 268 -2.01 24.19 -22.15
N GLY A 269 -1.70 25.24 -21.39
CA GLY A 269 -1.90 26.65 -21.77
C GLY A 269 -0.77 27.56 -21.27
N THR A 270 -1.12 28.82 -20.99
CA THR A 270 -0.18 29.77 -20.40
C THR A 270 0.00 29.50 -18.91
N VAL A 271 1.20 29.74 -18.40
CA VAL A 271 1.51 29.65 -16.96
C VAL A 271 1.91 31.03 -16.49
N ALA A 272 1.22 31.54 -15.46
CA ALA A 272 1.36 32.93 -15.00
C ALA A 272 1.20 33.98 -16.12
N GLY A 273 0.34 33.71 -17.10
CA GLY A 273 0.12 34.58 -18.27
C GLY A 273 1.21 34.52 -19.35
N LEU A 274 2.21 33.65 -19.19
CA LEU A 274 3.33 33.49 -20.11
C LEU A 274 3.19 32.21 -20.95
N SER A 275 3.61 32.27 -22.22
CA SER A 275 3.69 31.10 -23.12
C SER A 275 4.94 30.26 -22.85
N SER A 276 4.99 29.05 -23.40
CA SER A 276 6.09 28.08 -23.21
C SER A 276 7.47 28.54 -23.68
N ALA A 277 7.56 29.61 -24.47
CA ALA A 277 8.83 30.21 -24.86
C ALA A 277 9.47 31.06 -23.74
N ASN A 278 8.65 31.51 -22.77
CA ASN A 278 9.03 32.46 -21.73
C ASN A 278 9.15 31.80 -20.34
N TYR A 279 9.18 30.48 -20.28
CA TYR A 279 9.49 29.77 -19.05
C TYR A 279 10.19 28.44 -19.35
N THR A 280 11.00 28.00 -18.39
CA THR A 280 11.56 26.65 -18.36
C THR A 280 10.87 25.86 -17.26
N LEU A 281 10.55 24.60 -17.53
CA LEU A 281 9.89 23.68 -16.60
C LEU A 281 10.76 22.45 -16.43
N THR A 282 11.05 22.10 -15.19
CA THR A 282 11.78 20.88 -14.82
C THR A 282 11.05 20.18 -13.69
N THR A 283 11.06 18.85 -13.68
CA THR A 283 10.43 18.05 -12.63
C THR A 283 11.38 17.90 -11.46
N ALA A 284 11.01 18.40 -10.29
CA ALA A 284 11.78 18.24 -9.05
C ALA A 284 11.56 16.85 -8.44
N THR A 285 10.31 16.38 -8.43
CA THR A 285 9.94 15.05 -7.94
C THR A 285 8.78 14.52 -8.76
N ALA A 286 8.90 13.26 -9.20
CA ALA A 286 7.86 12.58 -9.97
C ALA A 286 6.56 12.41 -9.15
N ALA A 287 5.43 12.23 -9.85
CA ALA A 287 4.13 12.10 -9.23
C ALA A 287 4.06 10.87 -8.32
N THR A 288 3.68 11.06 -7.06
CA THR A 288 3.55 9.98 -6.06
C THR A 288 2.37 10.26 -5.11
N GLY A 289 1.94 9.26 -4.33
CA GLY A 289 0.88 9.40 -3.33
C GLY A 289 -0.55 9.18 -3.87
N GLY A 290 -0.69 8.80 -5.14
CA GLY A 290 -1.98 8.39 -5.70
C GLY A 290 -2.38 7.02 -5.20
N ALA A 291 -3.56 6.90 -4.59
CA ALA A 291 -4.08 5.65 -4.05
C ALA A 291 -5.56 5.46 -4.39
N ALA A 292 -5.98 4.20 -4.47
CA ALA A 292 -7.39 3.85 -4.61
C ALA A 292 -8.13 4.07 -3.28
N ILE A 293 -9.46 4.14 -3.37
CA ILE A 293 -10.33 4.16 -2.20
C ILE A 293 -10.08 2.94 -1.29
N GLU A 294 -10.26 3.10 0.03
CA GLU A 294 -9.98 2.02 0.97
C GLU A 294 -10.78 0.75 0.63
N SER A 295 -10.14 -0.41 0.60
CA SER A 295 -10.84 -1.67 0.35
C SER A 295 -11.78 -2.05 1.49
N MET A 296 -12.91 -2.71 1.19
CA MET A 296 -13.86 -3.17 2.22
C MET A 296 -13.21 -4.08 3.26
N LYS A 297 -12.26 -4.93 2.84
CA LYS A 297 -11.51 -5.81 3.74
C LYS A 297 -10.65 -5.03 4.73
N SER A 298 -9.98 -3.97 4.26
CA SER A 298 -9.20 -3.06 5.12
C SER A 298 -10.13 -2.39 6.13
N LEU A 299 -11.22 -1.79 5.65
CA LEU A 299 -12.16 -1.04 6.48
C LEU A 299 -12.79 -1.92 7.58
N LYS A 300 -13.23 -3.14 7.25
CA LYS A 300 -13.79 -4.09 8.23
C LYS A 300 -12.80 -4.47 9.34
N ASN A 301 -11.52 -4.59 9.00
CA ASN A 301 -10.47 -4.94 9.96
C ASN A 301 -10.01 -3.73 10.78
N ASN A 302 -9.97 -2.54 10.17
CA ASN A 302 -9.44 -1.34 10.79
C ASN A 302 -10.47 -0.59 11.63
N ALA A 303 -11.75 -0.54 11.21
CA ALA A 303 -12.77 0.25 11.89
C ALA A 303 -12.98 -0.15 13.37
N PRO A 304 -13.10 -1.45 13.72
CA PRO A 304 -13.21 -1.85 15.13
C PRO A 304 -11.96 -1.52 15.96
N LYS A 305 -10.77 -1.59 15.34
CA LYS A 305 -9.49 -1.31 16.01
C LYS A 305 -9.30 0.19 16.25
N LEU A 306 -9.64 1.03 15.26
CA LEU A 306 -9.64 2.48 15.41
C LEU A 306 -10.61 2.93 16.50
N TYR A 307 -11.78 2.30 16.58
CA TYR A 307 -12.74 2.54 17.65
C TYR A 307 -12.18 2.16 19.03
N GLN A 308 -11.54 0.98 19.14
CA GLN A 308 -10.87 0.54 20.37
C GLN A 308 -9.76 1.50 20.81
N ALA A 309 -8.98 2.01 19.85
CA ALA A 309 -7.87 2.93 20.09
C ALA A 309 -8.33 4.34 20.52
N GLN A 310 -9.59 4.73 20.22
CA GLN A 310 -10.15 6.05 20.56
C GLN A 310 -9.26 7.23 20.11
N LYS A 311 -8.68 7.14 18.90
CA LYS A 311 -7.69 8.11 18.35
C LYS A 311 -6.42 8.29 19.20
N ARG A 312 -6.10 7.35 20.09
CA ARG A 312 -4.86 7.31 20.88
C ARG A 312 -4.04 6.09 20.48
N SER A 313 -2.72 6.21 20.49
CA SER A 313 -1.81 5.12 20.15
C SER A 313 -1.07 4.64 21.39
N THR A 314 -1.42 3.45 21.88
CA THR A 314 -0.78 2.83 23.05
C THR A 314 -0.18 1.46 22.72
N THR A 315 -0.87 0.68 21.88
CA THR A 315 -0.44 -0.64 21.42
C THR A 315 0.18 -0.56 20.02
N LYS A 316 0.96 -1.58 19.63
CA LYS A 316 1.53 -1.69 18.28
C LYS A 316 0.44 -1.62 17.19
N ASP A 317 -0.71 -2.24 17.44
CA ASP A 317 -1.85 -2.25 16.52
C ASP A 317 -2.54 -0.88 16.44
N ASP A 318 -2.58 -0.10 17.53
CA ASP A 318 -3.15 1.24 17.50
C ASP A 318 -2.37 2.17 16.56
N TYR A 319 -1.03 2.18 16.66
CA TYR A 319 -0.17 2.96 15.76
C TYR A 319 -0.39 2.55 14.29
N LYS A 320 -0.51 1.24 14.05
CA LYS A 320 -0.76 0.68 12.72
C LYS A 320 -2.09 1.13 12.16
N SER A 321 -3.17 0.95 12.91
CA SER A 321 -4.52 1.34 12.48
C SER A 321 -4.66 2.85 12.28
N LEU A 322 -4.09 3.66 13.18
CA LEU A 322 -4.10 5.12 13.07
C LEU A 322 -3.37 5.60 11.80
N LEU A 323 -2.15 5.11 11.57
CA LEU A 323 -1.38 5.52 10.40
C LEU A 323 -2.03 5.08 9.09
N LEU A 324 -2.62 3.87 9.03
CA LEU A 324 -3.35 3.40 7.85
C LEU A 324 -4.65 4.18 7.60
N GLY A 325 -5.31 4.67 8.66
CA GLY A 325 -6.52 5.48 8.53
C GLY A 325 -6.24 6.92 8.08
N GLU A 326 -5.12 7.51 8.51
CA GLU A 326 -4.78 8.89 8.14
C GLU A 326 -4.07 8.99 6.78
N ARG A 327 -3.44 7.90 6.32
CA ARG A 327 -2.56 7.90 5.15
C ARG A 327 -2.78 6.68 4.24
N THR A 328 -3.33 6.94 3.05
CA THR A 328 -3.59 5.94 2.00
C THR A 328 -2.36 5.53 1.20
N ASP A 329 -1.30 6.34 1.25
CA ASP A 329 -0.07 6.10 0.53
C ASP A 329 0.80 5.03 1.20
N ILE A 330 0.39 4.50 2.36
CA ILE A 330 1.05 3.41 3.07
C ILE A 330 0.59 2.06 2.50
N GLU A 331 1.52 1.29 1.93
CA GLU A 331 1.24 -0.05 1.43
C GLU A 331 1.29 -1.09 2.55
N SER A 332 2.30 -0.98 3.42
CA SER A 332 2.50 -1.87 4.54
C SER A 332 3.20 -1.15 5.68
N ILE A 333 2.86 -1.53 6.91
CA ILE A 333 3.44 -0.98 8.14
C ILE A 333 3.64 -2.08 9.19
N THR A 334 4.75 -1.98 9.92
CA THR A 334 5.01 -2.76 11.13
C THR A 334 5.53 -1.84 12.22
N VAL A 335 5.19 -2.18 13.46
CA VAL A 335 5.46 -1.39 14.64
C VAL A 335 6.02 -2.33 15.70
N TYR A 336 7.15 -1.96 16.29
CA TYR A 336 7.77 -2.75 17.35
C TYR A 336 8.30 -1.85 18.46
N GLY A 337 8.38 -2.41 19.66
CA GLY A 337 8.87 -1.70 20.83
C GLY A 337 10.38 -1.57 20.78
N GLY A 338 10.93 -0.51 21.37
CA GLY A 338 12.37 -0.31 21.41
C GLY A 338 13.13 -1.39 22.20
N GLU A 339 12.45 -2.14 23.07
CA GLU A 339 12.98 -3.34 23.72
C GLU A 339 13.26 -4.49 22.74
N GLU A 340 12.57 -4.52 21.59
CA GLU A 340 12.79 -5.50 20.52
C GLU A 340 13.81 -5.02 19.48
N ALA A 341 14.26 -3.77 19.56
CA ALA A 341 15.29 -3.23 18.66
C ALA A 341 16.65 -3.91 18.90
N SER A 342 17.52 -3.93 17.88
CA SER A 342 18.91 -4.38 18.00
C SER A 342 19.82 -3.21 17.62
N PRO A 343 20.51 -2.56 18.58
CA PRO A 343 20.46 -2.79 20.03
C PRO A 343 19.16 -2.27 20.69
N PRO A 344 18.74 -2.82 21.85
CA PRO A 344 17.52 -2.39 22.54
C PRO A 344 17.61 -0.95 23.07
N VAL A 345 16.55 -0.16 22.85
CA VAL A 345 16.43 1.24 23.32
C VAL A 345 15.05 1.47 23.93
N TYR A 346 14.96 1.48 25.26
CA TYR A 346 13.70 1.68 25.96
C TYR A 346 13.11 3.09 25.79
N GLY A 347 11.78 3.21 25.90
CA GLY A 347 11.06 4.49 25.76
C GLY A 347 10.85 4.94 24.32
N LYS A 348 11.24 4.11 23.35
CA LYS A 348 10.98 4.34 21.92
C LYS A 348 10.05 3.29 21.35
N VAL A 349 9.29 3.69 20.34
CA VAL A 349 8.54 2.78 19.46
C VAL A 349 9.04 3.01 18.04
N TYR A 350 9.47 1.94 17.40
CA TYR A 350 9.96 1.98 16.03
C TYR A 350 8.83 1.61 15.07
N ILE A 351 8.73 2.40 14.02
CA ILE A 351 7.69 2.27 13.00
C ILE A 351 8.39 2.17 11.66
N ALA A 352 8.29 1.02 11.00
CA ALA A 352 8.79 0.83 9.66
C ALA A 352 7.62 0.92 8.67
N ILE A 353 7.74 1.78 7.67
CA ILE A 353 6.65 2.08 6.73
C ILE A 353 7.15 1.91 5.29
N LYS A 354 6.43 1.09 4.52
CA LYS A 354 6.63 0.93 3.07
C LYS A 354 5.56 1.74 2.32
N PRO A 355 5.93 2.83 1.63
CA PRO A 355 5.01 3.55 0.75
C PRO A 355 4.58 2.73 -0.46
N THR A 356 3.40 3.02 -1.00
CA THR A 356 2.94 2.49 -2.27
C THR A 356 3.84 2.98 -3.41
N GLY A 357 4.49 2.02 -4.08
CA GLY A 357 5.30 2.26 -5.28
C GLY A 357 6.72 2.78 -5.04
N ASN A 358 7.11 3.02 -3.79
CA ASN A 358 8.45 3.43 -3.37
C ASN A 358 8.99 2.51 -2.26
N THR A 359 10.29 2.48 -2.04
CA THR A 359 10.92 1.62 -1.00
C THR A 359 10.87 2.24 0.39
N SER A 360 10.90 3.57 0.48
CA SER A 360 10.89 4.32 1.74
C SER A 360 10.40 5.77 1.54
N TYR A 361 10.13 6.46 2.64
CA TYR A 361 9.81 7.89 2.62
C TYR A 361 11.04 8.79 2.73
N SER A 362 10.92 10.02 2.24
CA SER A 362 11.91 11.07 2.50
C SER A 362 11.90 11.49 3.98
N ASN A 363 13.02 12.01 4.47
CA ASN A 363 13.13 12.47 5.85
C ASN A 363 12.11 13.57 6.20
N THR A 364 11.82 14.47 5.25
CA THR A 364 10.81 15.53 5.44
C THR A 364 9.41 14.94 5.63
N THR A 365 9.03 13.92 4.86
CA THR A 365 7.75 13.22 5.02
C THR A 365 7.69 12.47 6.35
N LYS A 366 8.79 11.81 6.76
CA LYS A 366 8.86 11.15 8.07
C LYS A 366 8.65 12.14 9.22
N ASP A 367 9.28 13.31 9.17
CA ASP A 367 9.12 14.35 10.19
C ASP A 367 7.71 14.95 10.19
N ALA A 368 7.09 15.10 9.02
CA ALA A 368 5.69 15.48 8.92
C ALA A 368 4.78 14.48 9.64
N ILE A 369 4.90 13.17 9.35
CA ILE A 369 4.10 12.12 10.02
C ILE A 369 4.27 12.16 11.54
N LYS A 370 5.52 12.28 12.02
CA LYS A 370 5.82 12.36 13.46
C LYS A 370 5.14 13.55 14.11
N THR A 371 5.16 14.72 13.47
CA THR A 371 4.67 15.97 14.06
C THR A 371 3.16 16.17 13.92
N THR A 372 2.56 15.80 12.78
CA THR A 372 1.15 16.09 12.48
C THR A 372 0.20 15.01 12.96
N ILE A 373 0.64 13.74 12.97
CA ILE A 373 -0.19 12.57 13.30
C ILE A 373 0.22 12.01 14.67
N LEU A 374 1.46 11.53 14.78
CA LEU A 374 1.88 10.75 15.95
C LEU A 374 1.96 11.60 17.21
N LYS A 375 2.44 12.85 17.15
CA LYS A 375 2.53 13.72 18.33
C LYS A 375 1.18 14.01 19.00
N LYS A 376 0.07 14.00 18.24
CA LYS A 376 -1.27 14.28 18.77
C LYS A 376 -1.91 13.09 19.48
N SER A 377 -1.53 11.88 19.07
CA SER A 377 -2.19 10.62 19.46
C SER A 377 -1.35 9.76 20.39
N ASN A 378 -0.03 9.98 20.43
CA ASN A 378 0.91 9.17 21.17
C ASN A 378 0.89 9.46 22.69
N VAL A 379 1.31 8.47 23.48
CA VAL A 379 1.55 8.61 24.92
C VAL A 379 2.77 9.50 25.16
N VAL A 380 2.65 10.45 26.10
CA VAL A 380 3.66 11.49 26.38
C VAL A 380 5.06 10.92 26.69
N THR A 381 5.14 9.74 27.29
CA THR A 381 6.40 9.11 27.75
C THR A 381 7.13 8.32 26.67
N VAL A 382 6.51 8.07 25.52
CA VAL A 382 7.06 7.24 24.44
C VAL A 382 7.43 8.12 23.26
N ILE A 383 8.59 7.89 22.63
CA ILE A 383 9.02 8.64 21.45
C ILE A 383 8.91 7.74 20.21
N PRO A 384 8.07 8.07 19.21
CA PRO A 384 7.96 7.29 18.00
C PRO A 384 9.10 7.67 17.03
N GLU A 385 9.80 6.66 16.51
CA GLU A 385 10.85 6.82 15.51
C GLU A 385 10.45 6.08 14.23
N ILE A 386 10.58 6.75 13.08
CA ILE A 386 10.25 6.15 11.79
C ILE A 386 11.55 5.69 11.13
N VAL A 387 11.67 4.38 10.91
CA VAL A 387 12.84 3.74 10.30
C VAL A 387 12.54 3.25 8.89
N ASP A 388 13.58 3.11 8.08
CA ASP A 388 13.44 2.59 6.73
C ASP A 388 13.29 1.06 6.72
N PRO A 389 12.48 0.50 5.81
CA PRO A 389 12.42 -0.95 5.64
C PRO A 389 13.77 -1.49 5.14
N ILE A 390 14.16 -2.66 5.65
CA ILE A 390 15.33 -3.38 5.16
C ILE A 390 14.86 -4.52 4.27
N PHE A 391 15.30 -4.52 3.01
CA PHE A 391 14.92 -5.54 2.04
C PHE A 391 15.90 -6.72 2.07
N TYR A 392 15.34 -7.91 2.18
CA TYR A 392 16.07 -9.17 2.13
C TYR A 392 15.68 -9.88 0.85
N TYR A 393 16.68 -10.30 0.11
CA TYR A 393 16.51 -10.90 -1.20
C TYR A 393 16.53 -12.41 -1.06
N ILE A 394 15.50 -13.06 -1.59
CA ILE A 394 15.42 -14.50 -1.67
C ILE A 394 15.82 -14.90 -3.09
N LEU A 395 16.87 -15.69 -3.21
CA LEU A 395 17.29 -16.28 -4.47
C LEU A 395 16.68 -17.67 -4.59
N ILE A 396 16.07 -17.95 -5.73
CA ILE A 396 15.40 -19.22 -6.01
C ILE A 396 16.15 -19.90 -7.14
N ASP A 397 16.57 -21.13 -6.88
CA ASP A 397 17.09 -22.04 -7.90
C ASP A 397 16.16 -23.23 -7.98
N THR A 398 15.47 -23.40 -9.11
CA THR A 398 14.49 -24.46 -9.28
C THR A 398 14.78 -25.28 -10.54
N THR A 399 14.84 -26.59 -10.36
CA THR A 399 14.88 -27.56 -11.45
C THR A 399 13.48 -28.17 -11.60
N VAL A 400 12.88 -28.02 -12.78
CA VAL A 400 11.50 -28.45 -13.06
C VAL A 400 11.52 -29.55 -14.10
N ASN A 401 10.99 -30.71 -13.71
CA ASN A 401 10.76 -31.84 -14.57
C ASN A 401 9.35 -31.73 -15.16
N TYR A 402 9.24 -31.73 -16.49
CA TYR A 402 7.96 -31.59 -17.19
C TYR A 402 7.80 -32.66 -18.27
N ASP A 403 6.55 -33.00 -18.56
CA ASP A 403 6.18 -33.95 -19.61
C ASP A 403 5.96 -33.20 -20.94
N PRO A 404 6.82 -33.39 -21.96
CA PRO A 404 6.71 -32.69 -23.23
C PRO A 404 5.51 -33.14 -24.07
N VAL A 405 4.90 -34.31 -23.78
CA VAL A 405 3.72 -34.81 -24.49
C VAL A 405 2.44 -34.20 -23.94
N ALA A 406 2.38 -33.98 -22.62
CA ALA A 406 1.25 -33.33 -21.97
C ALA A 406 1.26 -31.80 -22.17
N LEU A 407 2.43 -31.21 -22.42
CA LEU A 407 2.58 -29.78 -22.62
C LEU A 407 2.01 -29.35 -23.98
N ILE A 408 0.96 -28.52 -23.95
CA ILE A 408 0.32 -27.98 -25.16
C ILE A 408 1.10 -26.76 -25.72
N THR A 409 1.93 -26.12 -24.88
CA THR A 409 2.73 -24.94 -25.22
C THR A 409 4.22 -25.28 -25.41
N THR A 410 5.08 -24.28 -25.51
CA THR A 410 6.53 -24.49 -25.63
C THR A 410 7.23 -24.38 -24.27
N GLU A 411 8.38 -25.04 -24.13
CA GLU A 411 9.20 -24.98 -22.90
C GLU A 411 9.51 -23.53 -22.48
N ALA A 412 9.80 -22.65 -23.44
CA ALA A 412 10.09 -21.24 -23.15
C ALA A 412 8.88 -20.50 -22.56
N ILE A 413 7.66 -20.81 -23.02
CA ILE A 413 6.43 -20.24 -22.47
C ILE A 413 6.19 -20.78 -21.06
N LEU A 414 6.37 -22.09 -20.85
CA LEU A 414 6.25 -22.69 -19.52
C LEU A 414 7.25 -22.09 -18.52
N LYS A 415 8.52 -21.94 -18.92
CA LYS A 415 9.55 -21.29 -18.10
C LYS A 415 9.17 -19.85 -17.72
N SER A 416 8.66 -19.07 -18.68
CA SER A 416 8.19 -17.70 -18.44
C SER A 416 6.95 -17.65 -17.53
N ALA A 417 6.03 -18.62 -17.65
CA ALA A 417 4.87 -18.73 -16.78
C ALA A 417 5.25 -19.08 -15.34
N ILE A 418 6.25 -19.96 -15.15
CA ILE A 418 6.79 -20.29 -13.84
C ILE A 418 7.48 -19.07 -13.22
N ASP A 419 8.31 -18.36 -13.97
CA ASP A 419 8.96 -17.12 -13.50
C ASP A 419 7.93 -16.05 -13.10
N THR A 420 6.90 -15.85 -13.92
CA THR A 420 5.79 -14.93 -13.64
C THR A 420 5.05 -15.34 -12.36
N SER A 421 4.82 -16.64 -12.16
CA SER A 421 4.15 -17.14 -10.95
C SER A 421 5.00 -16.89 -9.70
N ILE A 422 6.30 -17.20 -9.76
CA ILE A 422 7.25 -16.93 -8.67
C ILE A 422 7.28 -15.43 -8.33
N ASN A 423 7.49 -14.56 -9.31
CA ASN A 423 7.54 -13.11 -9.12
C ASN A 423 6.18 -12.55 -8.64
N GLY A 424 5.07 -13.12 -9.11
CA GLY A 424 3.72 -12.80 -8.65
C GLY A 424 3.50 -13.11 -7.17
N TYR A 425 4.05 -14.21 -6.67
CA TYR A 425 4.00 -14.58 -5.24
C TYR A 425 4.77 -13.57 -4.38
N PHE A 426 5.96 -13.12 -4.81
CA PHE A 426 6.69 -12.09 -4.06
C PHE A 426 5.93 -10.78 -3.99
N THR A 427 5.47 -10.27 -5.13
CA THR A 427 4.80 -8.96 -5.21
C THR A 427 3.46 -8.95 -4.46
N SER A 428 2.70 -10.04 -4.53
CA SER A 428 1.36 -10.11 -3.92
C SER A 428 1.38 -10.48 -2.43
N ASN A 429 2.29 -11.37 -2.03
CA ASN A 429 2.26 -12.02 -0.73
C ASN A 429 3.44 -11.69 0.18
N LEU A 430 4.64 -11.40 -0.33
CA LEU A 430 5.86 -11.31 0.51
C LEU A 430 6.45 -9.91 0.63
N GLN A 431 6.23 -9.03 -0.36
CA GLN A 431 6.71 -7.64 -0.34
C GLN A 431 5.95 -6.74 0.67
N LYS A 432 5.44 -7.31 1.75
CA LYS A 432 4.76 -6.63 2.86
C LYS A 432 5.42 -7.06 4.17
N PHE A 433 5.25 -6.26 5.22
CA PHE A 433 5.75 -6.62 6.54
C PHE A 433 4.99 -7.82 7.13
N ASP A 434 5.66 -8.50 8.07
CA ASP A 434 5.14 -9.63 8.83
C ASP A 434 4.71 -10.85 7.97
N GLN A 435 5.16 -10.90 6.70
CA GLN A 435 4.86 -12.00 5.78
C GLN A 435 5.93 -13.08 5.85
N LYS A 436 5.52 -14.29 6.24
CA LYS A 436 6.43 -15.44 6.33
C LYS A 436 6.56 -16.11 4.97
N PHE A 437 7.80 -16.31 4.52
CA PHE A 437 8.08 -17.15 3.37
C PHE A 437 7.95 -18.62 3.79
N ARG A 438 7.12 -19.35 3.05
CA ARG A 438 6.88 -20.78 3.25
C ARG A 438 7.33 -21.53 2.01
N TYR A 439 8.30 -22.41 2.16
CA TYR A 439 8.85 -23.18 1.03
C TYR A 439 7.76 -23.98 0.32
N SER A 440 6.90 -24.67 1.08
CA SER A 440 5.82 -25.51 0.54
C SER A 440 4.79 -24.74 -0.27
N ASN A 441 4.56 -23.46 0.04
CA ASN A 441 3.62 -22.63 -0.71
C ASN A 441 4.20 -22.25 -2.07
N LEU A 442 5.51 -21.97 -2.12
CA LEU A 442 6.22 -21.70 -3.37
C LEU A 442 6.25 -22.92 -4.28
N THR A 443 6.62 -24.10 -3.76
CA THR A 443 6.67 -25.33 -4.58
C THR A 443 5.29 -25.69 -5.11
N LYS A 444 4.25 -25.61 -4.27
CA LYS A 444 2.86 -25.82 -4.70
C LYS A 444 2.43 -24.83 -5.79
N LEU A 445 2.88 -23.59 -5.73
CA LEU A 445 2.57 -22.59 -6.76
C LEU A 445 3.26 -22.93 -8.09
N ILE A 446 4.52 -23.36 -8.04
CA ILE A 446 5.28 -23.82 -9.21
C ILE A 446 4.57 -25.03 -9.83
N ASP A 447 4.26 -26.06 -9.03
CA ASP A 447 3.61 -27.29 -9.52
C ASP A 447 2.21 -27.02 -10.11
N ASN A 448 1.47 -26.05 -9.58
CA ASN A 448 0.14 -25.68 -10.10
C ASN A 448 0.19 -24.73 -11.30
N THR A 449 1.38 -24.29 -11.75
CA THR A 449 1.49 -23.37 -12.90
C THR A 449 1.00 -24.03 -14.18
N ASP A 450 1.30 -25.33 -14.37
CA ASP A 450 0.83 -26.11 -15.50
C ASP A 450 0.70 -27.60 -15.11
N SER A 451 -0.34 -28.26 -15.61
CA SER A 451 -0.57 -29.70 -15.40
C SER A 451 0.52 -30.62 -15.99
N ALA A 452 1.35 -30.13 -16.90
CA ALA A 452 2.47 -30.87 -17.49
C ALA A 452 3.68 -30.98 -16.54
N ILE A 453 3.73 -30.22 -15.46
CA ILE A 453 4.79 -30.29 -14.46
C ILE A 453 4.62 -31.58 -13.65
N ARG A 454 5.69 -32.38 -13.57
CA ARG A 454 5.71 -33.67 -12.85
C ARG A 454 6.37 -33.54 -11.49
N ASN A 455 7.46 -32.79 -11.43
CA ASN A 455 8.23 -32.61 -10.21
C ASN A 455 9.00 -31.29 -10.26
N SER A 456 9.21 -30.68 -9.10
CA SER A 456 10.03 -29.50 -8.93
C SER A 456 10.99 -29.69 -7.75
N LYS A 457 12.27 -29.42 -7.99
CA LYS A 457 13.30 -29.36 -6.96
C LYS A 457 13.77 -27.93 -6.81
N THR A 458 13.26 -27.25 -5.79
CA THR A 458 13.60 -25.86 -5.49
C THR A 458 14.58 -25.77 -4.33
N SER A 459 15.58 -24.91 -4.46
CA SER A 459 16.52 -24.51 -3.41
C SER A 459 16.41 -23.00 -3.19
N VAL A 460 16.42 -22.60 -1.93
CA VAL A 460 16.28 -21.19 -1.53
C VAL A 460 17.57 -20.70 -0.87
N LYS A 461 18.09 -19.56 -1.33
CA LYS A 461 19.19 -18.84 -0.67
C LYS A 461 18.72 -17.47 -0.24
N TYR A 462 19.37 -16.96 0.80
CA TYR A 462 19.03 -15.70 1.42
C TYR A 462 20.15 -14.70 1.23
N GLN A 463 19.82 -13.49 0.79
CA GLN A 463 20.79 -12.48 0.41
C GLN A 463 20.49 -11.15 1.10
N MET A 464 21.50 -10.59 1.76
CA MET A 464 21.53 -9.21 2.24
C MET A 464 22.53 -8.40 1.44
N ARG A 465 22.32 -7.09 1.35
CA ARG A 465 23.21 -6.18 0.61
C ARG A 465 23.83 -5.19 1.58
N ILE A 466 25.15 -5.04 1.51
CA ILE A 466 25.90 -4.00 2.24
C ILE A 466 26.18 -2.87 1.26
N THR A 467 25.81 -1.64 1.61
CA THR A 467 26.20 -0.44 0.86
C THR A 467 27.20 0.35 1.69
N PRO A 468 28.51 0.31 1.34
CA PRO A 468 29.50 1.12 2.02
C PRO A 468 29.21 2.61 1.86
N GLY A 469 29.21 3.37 2.96
CA GLY A 469 28.98 4.82 2.91
C GLY A 469 30.08 5.57 2.17
N ALA A 470 31.32 5.10 2.29
CA ALA A 470 32.48 5.53 1.50
C ALA A 470 33.43 4.35 1.28
N LEU A 471 33.87 4.13 0.04
CA LEU A 471 34.88 3.13 -0.30
C LEU A 471 36.26 3.57 0.21
N GLY A 472 37.13 2.62 0.54
CA GLY A 472 38.47 2.89 1.10
C GLY A 472 38.45 3.41 2.54
N THR A 473 37.28 3.44 3.19
CA THR A 473 37.13 3.77 4.62
C THR A 473 36.75 2.52 5.42
N THR A 474 37.44 2.34 6.55
CA THR A 474 37.18 1.23 7.47
C THR A 474 35.87 1.44 8.22
N ALA A 475 34.97 0.47 8.17
CA ALA A 475 33.70 0.48 8.90
C ALA A 475 33.35 -0.91 9.45
N THR A 476 32.48 -0.94 10.47
CA THR A 476 31.93 -2.19 10.99
C THR A 476 30.53 -2.39 10.45
N TYR A 477 30.26 -3.58 9.90
CA TYR A 477 28.95 -3.96 9.37
C TYR A 477 28.39 -5.13 10.16
N THR A 478 27.17 -4.98 10.66
CA THR A 478 26.43 -6.06 11.34
C THR A 478 25.22 -6.40 10.51
N MET A 479 25.11 -7.68 10.14
CA MET A 479 24.03 -8.21 9.33
C MET A 479 23.30 -9.28 10.15
N GLU A 480 21.98 -9.14 10.26
CA GLU A 480 21.13 -10.02 11.05
C GLU A 480 20.14 -10.75 10.12
N PHE A 481 20.52 -11.95 9.67
CA PHE A 481 19.64 -12.78 8.85
C PHE A 481 18.44 -13.33 9.63
N ASN A 482 18.47 -13.30 10.97
CA ASN A 482 17.39 -13.72 11.87
C ASN A 482 16.84 -15.13 11.58
N ALA A 483 17.71 -16.00 11.07
CA ALA A 483 17.45 -17.40 10.76
C ALA A 483 18.72 -18.20 11.00
N SER A 484 18.58 -19.45 11.44
CA SER A 484 19.72 -20.35 11.52
C SER A 484 20.33 -20.54 10.13
N LEU A 485 21.66 -20.59 10.04
CA LEU A 485 22.39 -20.67 8.78
C LEU A 485 23.10 -22.02 8.61
N THR A 486 23.18 -22.50 7.38
CA THR A 486 23.98 -23.68 7.04
C THR A 486 25.47 -23.27 7.01
N LYS A 487 26.32 -24.06 7.69
CA LYS A 487 27.76 -23.80 7.77
C LYS A 487 28.42 -23.87 6.39
N GLY A 488 29.38 -22.98 6.14
CA GLY A 488 30.16 -22.92 4.91
C GLY A 488 29.42 -22.35 3.70
N THR A 489 28.26 -21.72 3.90
CA THR A 489 27.40 -21.25 2.78
C THR A 489 27.46 -19.75 2.51
N LEU A 490 28.17 -18.98 3.34
CA LEU A 490 28.37 -17.56 3.11
C LEU A 490 29.27 -17.33 1.89
N THR A 491 28.73 -16.64 0.89
CA THR A 491 29.47 -16.17 -0.28
C THR A 491 29.12 -14.72 -0.58
N THR A 492 30.04 -14.00 -1.21
CA THR A 492 29.82 -12.59 -1.56
C THR A 492 30.18 -12.25 -2.99
N THR A 493 29.65 -11.13 -3.48
CA THR A 493 30.24 -10.49 -4.66
C THR A 493 31.67 -10.07 -4.36
N SER A 494 32.48 -10.05 -5.42
CA SER A 494 33.90 -9.74 -5.29
C SER A 494 34.15 -8.23 -5.16
N PHE A 495 35.19 -7.87 -4.43
CA PHE A 495 35.64 -6.50 -4.22
C PHE A 495 37.16 -6.45 -4.20
N THR A 496 37.75 -5.26 -4.39
CA THR A 496 39.20 -5.06 -4.26
C THR A 496 39.58 -4.53 -2.88
N THR A 497 40.80 -4.82 -2.47
CA THR A 497 41.42 -4.30 -1.23
C THR A 497 42.61 -3.39 -1.55
N SER A 498 43.30 -2.90 -0.51
CA SER A 498 44.39 -1.91 -0.63
C SER A 498 45.59 -2.36 -1.48
N ASP A 499 45.74 -3.65 -1.72
CA ASP A 499 46.78 -4.25 -2.56
C ASP A 499 46.39 -4.31 -4.06
N GLY A 500 45.17 -3.90 -4.41
CA GLY A 500 44.66 -3.85 -5.78
C GLY A 500 44.19 -5.20 -6.34
N ASN A 501 44.24 -6.29 -5.57
CA ASN A 501 43.74 -7.59 -5.99
C ASN A 501 42.24 -7.74 -5.69
N THR A 502 41.57 -8.67 -6.38
CA THR A 502 40.16 -8.99 -6.19
C THR A 502 39.97 -10.12 -5.17
N TYR A 503 39.01 -9.95 -4.26
CA TYR A 503 38.71 -10.85 -3.16
C TYR A 503 37.20 -11.08 -3.00
N SER A 504 36.84 -12.13 -2.28
CA SER A 504 35.48 -12.40 -1.79
C SER A 504 35.51 -12.81 -0.32
N LEU A 505 34.39 -12.73 0.38
CA LEU A 505 34.26 -13.26 1.74
C LEU A 505 33.76 -14.69 1.70
N ILE A 506 34.39 -15.54 2.50
CA ILE A 506 33.96 -16.92 2.73
C ILE A 506 33.85 -17.22 4.21
N ASP A 507 32.98 -18.17 4.53
CA ASP A 507 32.87 -18.75 5.85
C ASP A 507 33.81 -19.96 6.00
N ASP A 508 34.61 -19.99 7.07
CA ASP A 508 35.51 -21.10 7.37
C ASP A 508 34.84 -22.30 8.05
N SER A 509 33.51 -22.25 8.19
CA SER A 509 32.67 -23.27 8.85
C SER A 509 32.91 -23.43 10.36
N ALA A 510 33.75 -22.56 10.94
CA ALA A 510 34.10 -22.54 12.36
C ALA A 510 33.67 -21.22 13.05
N GLY A 511 32.84 -20.41 12.39
CA GLY A 511 32.33 -19.16 12.93
C GLY A 511 33.15 -17.93 12.56
N ILE A 512 34.13 -18.04 11.65
CA ILE A 512 34.98 -16.93 11.22
C ILE A 512 34.78 -16.65 9.73
N VAL A 513 34.61 -15.36 9.41
CA VAL A 513 34.57 -14.87 8.03
C VAL A 513 35.96 -14.46 7.61
N LYS A 514 36.41 -14.95 6.45
CA LYS A 514 37.76 -14.69 5.90
C LYS A 514 37.65 -14.06 4.51
N VAL A 515 38.68 -13.29 4.15
CA VAL A 515 38.81 -12.67 2.83
C VAL A 515 39.74 -13.53 1.97
N VAL A 516 39.26 -14.01 0.83
CA VAL A 516 40.00 -14.92 -0.06
C VAL A 516 40.13 -14.37 -1.47
N ARG A 517 41.31 -14.54 -2.06
CA ARG A 517 41.60 -14.02 -3.40
C ARG A 517 40.76 -14.75 -4.44
N THR A 518 40.15 -13.98 -5.33
CA THR A 518 39.22 -14.47 -6.34
C THR A 518 39.60 -13.93 -7.70
N THR A 519 39.96 -14.83 -8.63
CA THR A 519 40.32 -14.49 -10.01
C THR A 519 39.18 -14.90 -10.94
N ALA A 520 38.65 -13.95 -11.73
CA ALA A 520 37.53 -14.21 -12.65
C ALA A 520 36.29 -14.86 -11.99
N GLY A 521 35.98 -14.48 -10.74
CA GLY A 521 34.82 -15.00 -9.99
C GLY A 521 35.02 -16.38 -9.36
N VAL A 522 36.20 -16.98 -9.48
CA VAL A 522 36.55 -18.27 -8.88
C VAL A 522 37.59 -18.06 -7.80
N ILE A 523 37.41 -18.71 -6.64
CA ILE A 523 38.38 -18.67 -5.54
C ILE A 523 39.66 -19.37 -6.02
N ASP A 524 40.81 -18.72 -5.80
CA ASP A 524 42.10 -19.28 -6.19
C ASP A 524 42.37 -20.62 -5.48
N SER A 525 42.96 -21.56 -6.22
CA SER A 525 43.43 -22.84 -5.70
C SER A 525 44.95 -22.96 -5.93
N PRO A 526 45.79 -22.94 -4.88
CA PRO A 526 45.46 -22.94 -3.44
C PRO A 526 44.87 -21.60 -2.95
N THR A 527 44.03 -21.66 -1.91
CA THR A 527 43.36 -20.49 -1.34
C THR A 527 44.37 -19.50 -0.76
N VAL A 528 44.31 -18.26 -1.22
CA VAL A 528 45.14 -17.16 -0.73
C VAL A 528 44.30 -16.24 0.14
N TYR A 529 44.67 -16.10 1.41
CA TYR A 529 43.98 -15.24 2.37
C TYR A 529 44.59 -13.84 2.40
N PHE A 530 43.72 -12.82 2.45
CA PHE A 530 44.16 -11.46 2.73
C PHE A 530 44.46 -11.29 4.22
N THR A 531 45.58 -10.65 4.55
CA THR A 531 45.92 -10.29 5.93
C THR A 531 45.43 -8.87 6.20
N ILE A 532 44.51 -8.71 7.14
CA ILE A 532 43.96 -7.41 7.49
C ILE A 532 44.97 -6.60 8.34
N ALA A 533 44.68 -5.32 8.56
CA ALA A 533 45.61 -4.36 9.19
C ALA A 533 46.04 -4.75 10.62
N ASP A 534 45.28 -5.60 11.31
CA ASP A 534 45.62 -6.13 12.64
C ASP A 534 46.57 -7.34 12.61
N GLY A 535 46.97 -7.80 11.42
CA GLY A 535 47.85 -8.95 11.22
C GLY A 535 47.14 -10.30 11.21
N SER A 536 45.82 -10.35 11.38
CA SER A 536 45.03 -11.59 11.30
C SER A 536 44.44 -11.82 9.91
N GLN A 537 43.87 -13.01 9.69
CA GLN A 537 43.08 -13.36 8.50
C GLN A 537 41.56 -13.34 8.81
N ASN A 538 41.19 -12.82 9.97
CA ASN A 538 39.83 -12.90 10.51
C ASN A 538 39.11 -11.58 10.22
N GLN A 539 38.37 -11.53 9.13
CA GLN A 539 37.63 -10.33 8.74
C GLN A 539 36.38 -10.10 9.61
N GLY A 540 35.81 -11.19 10.15
CA GLY A 540 34.57 -11.12 10.89
C GLY A 540 34.20 -12.41 11.59
N THR A 541 33.01 -12.41 12.20
CA THR A 541 32.42 -13.56 12.90
C THR A 541 31.04 -13.86 12.33
N ILE A 542 30.66 -15.13 12.36
CA ILE A 542 29.33 -15.61 11.99
C ILE A 542 28.77 -16.50 13.10
N ASP A 543 27.61 -16.13 13.61
CA ASP A 543 26.79 -16.94 14.51
C ASP A 543 25.74 -17.68 13.67
N TYR A 544 25.87 -19.02 13.60
CA TYR A 544 25.00 -19.86 12.80
C TYR A 544 23.61 -20.06 13.41
N ASP A 545 23.47 -19.90 14.73
CA ASP A 545 22.19 -20.14 15.41
C ASP A 545 21.29 -18.91 15.29
N THR A 546 21.86 -17.72 15.48
CA THR A 546 21.11 -16.45 15.34
C THR A 546 21.12 -15.91 13.91
N GLY A 547 22.03 -16.39 13.05
CA GLY A 547 22.27 -15.85 11.72
C GLY A 547 22.87 -14.45 11.73
N LYS A 548 23.72 -14.15 12.71
CA LYS A 548 24.36 -12.84 12.85
C LYS A 548 25.77 -12.87 12.25
N VAL A 549 26.03 -11.97 11.30
CA VAL A 549 27.35 -11.80 10.68
C VAL A 549 27.88 -10.42 11.04
N VAL A 550 29.07 -10.35 11.64
CA VAL A 550 29.74 -9.10 11.98
C VAL A 550 31.07 -9.02 11.25
N LEU A 551 31.22 -8.03 10.38
CA LEU A 551 32.47 -7.71 9.70
C LEU A 551 33.12 -6.53 10.41
N ASN A 552 34.27 -6.76 11.05
CA ASN A 552 35.00 -5.74 11.80
C ASN A 552 36.03 -5.09 10.89
N ASN A 553 36.17 -3.77 10.96
CA ASN A 553 37.16 -3.03 10.18
C ASN A 553 37.18 -3.38 8.68
N PHE A 554 36.00 -3.59 8.08
CA PHE A 554 35.88 -3.95 6.68
C PHE A 554 36.14 -2.71 5.81
N ASN A 555 37.00 -2.87 4.80
CA ASN A 555 37.48 -1.75 3.98
C ASN A 555 37.57 -2.11 2.48
N PRO A 556 36.43 -2.17 1.75
CA PRO A 556 36.44 -2.41 0.31
C PRO A 556 36.84 -1.15 -0.46
N TYR A 557 37.69 -1.29 -1.48
CA TYR A 557 38.16 -0.19 -2.34
C TYR A 557 37.31 -0.02 -3.60
N THR A 558 37.00 -1.12 -4.29
CA THR A 558 36.07 -1.14 -5.43
C THR A 558 35.22 -2.40 -5.38
N ILE A 559 34.00 -2.34 -5.91
CA ILE A 559 33.12 -3.50 -6.03
C ILE A 559 33.20 -3.98 -7.47
N SER A 560 33.54 -5.25 -7.68
CA SER A 560 33.97 -5.77 -8.98
C SER A 560 32.83 -5.93 -9.99
N ASP A 561 31.58 -5.96 -9.56
CA ASP A 561 30.40 -6.09 -10.41
C ASP A 561 29.84 -4.74 -10.92
N GLY A 562 30.50 -3.63 -10.59
CA GLY A 562 30.09 -2.29 -10.98
C GLY A 562 28.86 -1.75 -10.21
N THR A 563 28.35 -2.50 -9.22
CA THR A 563 27.29 -2.05 -8.34
C THR A 563 27.83 -1.25 -7.16
N THR A 564 26.93 -0.62 -6.40
CA THR A 564 27.26 0.12 -5.17
C THR A 564 27.16 -0.75 -3.92
N ASN A 565 26.82 -2.03 -4.05
CA ASN A 565 26.56 -2.91 -2.92
C ASN A 565 27.30 -4.24 -3.01
N ILE A 566 27.72 -4.76 -1.86
CA ILE A 566 28.28 -6.09 -1.74
C ILE A 566 27.15 -7.02 -1.33
N LYS A 567 26.86 -8.01 -2.17
CA LYS A 567 25.78 -8.99 -1.94
C LYS A 567 26.35 -10.10 -1.06
N LEU A 568 25.76 -10.35 0.11
CA LEU A 568 26.10 -11.46 1.01
C LEU A 568 25.00 -12.51 0.90
N THR A 569 25.35 -13.68 0.37
CA THR A 569 24.43 -14.79 0.16
C THR A 569 24.73 -15.90 1.16
N VAL A 570 23.70 -16.44 1.81
CA VAL A 570 23.77 -17.55 2.76
C VAL A 570 22.66 -18.55 2.48
N THR A 571 22.79 -19.79 2.97
CA THR A 571 21.71 -20.78 2.89
C THR A 571 21.04 -20.93 4.26
N PRO A 572 19.72 -20.69 4.40
CA PRO A 572 18.99 -20.96 5.63
C PRO A 572 19.13 -22.43 6.05
N GLY A 573 19.50 -22.67 7.30
CA GLY A 573 19.53 -23.99 7.95
C GLY A 573 18.22 -24.34 8.66
N THR A 574 17.19 -23.50 8.59
CA THR A 574 15.91 -23.70 9.29
C THR A 574 15.15 -24.94 8.76
N ASN A 575 14.35 -25.56 9.64
CA ASN A 575 13.44 -26.65 9.26
C ASN A 575 12.62 -26.24 8.03
N ASN A 576 12.75 -27.01 6.95
CA ASN A 576 12.05 -26.84 5.67
C ASN A 576 12.32 -25.52 4.90
N GLN A 577 13.41 -24.80 5.17
CA GLN A 577 13.77 -23.56 4.45
C GLN A 577 12.73 -22.42 4.59
N ASP A 578 11.90 -22.45 5.62
CA ASP A 578 10.98 -21.36 5.94
C ASP A 578 11.76 -20.15 6.48
N ILE A 579 11.38 -18.94 6.05
CA ILE A 579 12.02 -17.68 6.45
C ILE A 579 10.95 -16.77 7.07
N THR A 580 11.20 -16.34 8.31
CA THR A 580 10.33 -15.40 9.02
C THR A 580 11.05 -14.06 9.16
N PRO A 581 10.58 -13.00 8.48
CA PRO A 581 11.14 -11.67 8.70
C PRO A 581 10.76 -11.17 10.09
N LEU A 582 11.64 -10.38 10.68
CA LEU A 582 11.48 -9.76 12.00
C LEU A 582 11.58 -8.24 11.84
N ARG A 583 10.73 -7.49 12.57
CA ARG A 583 10.82 -6.02 12.65
C ARG A 583 10.71 -5.36 11.28
N GLU A 584 11.62 -4.46 10.91
CA GLU A 584 11.63 -3.70 9.65
C GLU A 584 12.01 -4.51 8.39
N GLN A 585 12.06 -5.84 8.48
CA GLN A 585 12.47 -6.70 7.37
C GLN A 585 11.33 -6.97 6.39
N ILE A 586 11.63 -6.85 5.09
CA ILE A 586 10.72 -7.23 4.00
C ILE A 586 11.43 -8.24 3.10
N LEU A 587 10.73 -9.33 2.79
CA LEU A 587 11.21 -10.36 1.87
C LEU A 587 10.83 -9.98 0.43
N THR A 588 11.81 -10.02 -0.47
CA THR A 588 11.59 -9.74 -1.90
C THR A 588 12.50 -10.62 -2.77
N THR A 589 12.23 -10.64 -4.06
CA THR A 589 13.19 -11.05 -5.09
C THR A 589 13.66 -9.81 -5.85
N ASP A 590 14.82 -9.89 -6.50
CA ASP A 590 15.32 -8.82 -7.36
C ASP A 590 14.96 -9.14 -8.82
N THR A 591 13.95 -8.44 -9.35
CA THR A 591 13.50 -8.65 -10.74
C THR A 591 14.48 -8.10 -11.78
N THR A 592 15.50 -7.32 -11.37
CA THR A 592 16.52 -6.80 -12.28
C THR A 592 17.74 -7.72 -12.39
N ASP A 593 17.90 -8.62 -11.41
CA ASP A 593 18.97 -9.60 -11.37
C ASP A 593 18.47 -10.93 -11.97
N THR A 594 18.99 -11.29 -13.14
CA THR A 594 18.58 -12.53 -13.84
C THR A 594 18.95 -13.79 -13.07
N ASP A 595 19.90 -13.69 -12.14
CA ASP A 595 20.34 -14.82 -11.31
C ASP A 595 19.51 -14.94 -10.01
N ALA A 596 18.56 -14.02 -9.76
CA ALA A 596 17.68 -14.09 -8.60
C ALA A 596 16.66 -15.25 -8.69
N VAL A 597 16.19 -15.55 -9.89
CA VAL A 597 15.29 -16.68 -10.16
C VAL A 597 15.89 -17.52 -11.30
N ALA A 598 16.63 -18.55 -10.92
CA ALA A 598 17.19 -19.51 -11.86
C ALA A 598 16.22 -20.69 -12.06
N ILE A 599 15.74 -20.87 -13.29
CA ILE A 599 14.86 -21.97 -13.67
C ILE A 599 15.56 -22.86 -14.70
N THR A 600 15.79 -24.10 -14.30
CA THR A 600 16.31 -25.17 -15.17
C THR A 600 15.19 -26.12 -15.53
N MET A 601 14.90 -26.26 -16.83
CA MET A 601 13.86 -27.15 -17.33
C MET A 601 14.49 -28.48 -17.74
N VAL A 602 13.89 -29.59 -17.32
CA VAL A 602 14.29 -30.94 -17.71
C VAL A 602 13.08 -31.64 -18.30
N SER A 603 13.18 -32.05 -19.56
CA SER A 603 12.13 -32.87 -20.18
C SER A 603 12.21 -34.29 -19.64
N GLU A 604 11.08 -34.79 -19.16
CA GLU A 604 10.94 -36.15 -18.67
C GLU A 604 9.97 -36.88 -19.59
N THR A 605 10.52 -37.59 -20.58
CA THR A 605 9.74 -38.45 -21.47
C THR A 605 9.64 -39.82 -20.82
N ILE A 606 8.43 -40.21 -20.43
CA ILE A 606 8.16 -41.61 -20.09
C ILE A 606 8.21 -42.38 -21.42
N ILE A 607 9.16 -43.31 -21.54
CA ILE A 607 9.18 -44.29 -22.64
C ILE A 607 8.10 -45.33 -22.39
#